data_AF-A0A2H0UIZ0-F1
#
_entry.id   AF-A0A2H0UIZ0-F1
#
_cell.length_a   1.000
_cell.length_b   1.000
_cell.length_c   1.000
_cell.angle_alpha   90.00
_cell.angle_beta   90.00
_cell.angle_gamma   90.00
#
_symmetry.space_group_name_H-M   'P 1'
#
loop_
_entity.id
_entity.type
_entity.pdbx_description
1 polymer ?
#
loop_
_entity_poly.entity_id
_entity_poly.type
_entity_poly.pdbx_seq_one_letter_code
_entity_poly.pdbx_strand_id
1 'polypeptide(L)'
;LKNLTILADSVLRVKARLGKSIDIENIELDDKKTYEMLTRGETLGVFQLASSGITSYLKELKPTEINDISAMVALYRPGPMAFIPDYIERKHNSSLVKYIDERMKEVL
;
A
#
# COMPACT_ATOMS: atom_id res chain seq x y z
N LEU A 1 5.58 -1.71 -19.96
CA LEU A 1 4.44 -1.87 -19.01
C LEU A 1 3.52 -0.66 -19.16
N LYS A 2 2.18 -0.86 -19.19
CA LYS A 2 1.21 0.24 -19.40
C LYS A 2 1.24 1.29 -18.28
N ASN A 3 1.51 0.87 -17.04
CA ASN A 3 1.60 1.76 -15.87
C ASN A 3 2.73 2.80 -16.00
N LEU A 4 3.91 2.43 -16.52
CA LEU A 4 5.04 3.35 -16.70
C LEU A 4 4.71 4.45 -17.70
N THR A 5 4.02 4.13 -18.79
CA THR A 5 3.55 5.13 -19.77
C THR A 5 2.57 6.12 -19.11
N ILE A 6 1.60 5.63 -18.33
CA ILE A 6 0.64 6.47 -17.60
C ILE A 6 1.36 7.37 -16.58
N LEU A 7 2.37 6.85 -15.89
CA LEU A 7 3.17 7.60 -14.92
C LEU A 7 3.96 8.72 -15.60
N ALA A 8 4.66 8.42 -16.70
CA ALA A 8 5.42 9.40 -17.47
C ALA A 8 4.50 10.52 -18.00
N ASP A 9 3.36 10.17 -18.58
CA ASP A 9 2.37 11.14 -19.07
C ASP A 9 1.81 12.02 -17.94
N SER A 10 1.57 11.43 -16.76
CA SER A 10 1.09 12.16 -15.58
C SER A 10 2.09 13.22 -15.13
N VAL A 11 3.38 12.89 -15.07
CA VAL A 11 4.44 13.86 -14.71
C VAL A 11 4.55 14.99 -15.74
N LEU A 12 4.50 14.67 -17.03
CA LEU A 12 4.51 15.68 -18.09
C LEU A 12 3.32 16.65 -17.97
N ARG A 13 2.13 16.13 -17.64
CA ARG A 13 0.92 16.95 -17.44
C ARG A 13 1.02 17.85 -16.21
N VAL A 14 1.57 17.36 -15.10
CA VAL A 14 1.81 18.17 -13.90
C VAL A 14 2.77 19.32 -14.22
N LYS A 15 3.86 19.05 -14.93
CA LYS A 15 4.81 20.09 -15.35
C LYS A 15 4.15 21.14 -16.25
N ALA A 16 3.38 20.71 -17.25
CA ALA A 16 2.71 21.61 -18.17
C ALA A 16 1.63 22.48 -17.52
N ARG A 17 0.89 21.93 -16.54
CA ARG A 17 -0.25 22.63 -15.91
C ARG A 17 0.12 23.43 -14.67
N LEU A 18 1.05 22.93 -13.87
CA LEU A 18 1.38 23.48 -12.56
C LEU A 18 2.81 24.04 -12.50
N GLY A 19 3.61 23.89 -13.56
CA GLY A 19 5.02 24.30 -13.58
C GLY A 19 5.92 23.49 -12.65
N LYS A 20 5.41 22.43 -12.01
CA LYS A 20 6.14 21.61 -11.04
C LYS A 20 6.83 20.44 -11.74
N SER A 21 8.12 20.27 -11.47
CA SER A 21 8.85 19.06 -11.87
C SER A 21 8.73 18.01 -10.77
N ILE A 22 8.36 16.78 -11.13
CA ILE A 22 8.35 15.64 -10.21
C ILE A 22 9.56 14.77 -10.56
N ASP A 23 10.40 14.50 -9.56
CA ASP A 23 11.45 13.50 -9.65
C ASP A 23 10.90 12.17 -9.11
N ILE A 24 10.69 11.21 -10.01
CA ILE A 24 10.07 9.91 -9.69
C ILE A 24 11.03 9.02 -8.89
N GLU A 25 12.34 9.16 -9.11
CA GLU A 25 13.36 8.31 -8.49
C GLU A 25 13.55 8.65 -7.00
N ASN A 26 13.15 9.86 -6.58
CA ASN A 26 13.38 10.40 -5.24
C ASN A 26 12.07 10.82 -4.53
N ILE A 27 10.98 10.09 -4.75
CA ILE A 27 9.70 10.36 -4.07
C ILE A 27 9.78 9.90 -2.60
N GLU A 28 9.36 10.78 -1.69
CA GLU A 28 9.19 10.45 -0.26
C GLU A 28 8.07 9.42 -0.08
N LEU A 29 8.35 8.35 0.69
CA LEU A 29 7.44 7.23 0.87
C LEU A 29 6.49 7.39 2.07
N ASP A 30 6.57 8.49 2.81
CA ASP A 30 5.80 8.77 4.03
C ASP A 30 4.70 9.83 3.82
N ASP A 31 4.31 10.11 2.58
CA ASP A 31 3.24 11.06 2.26
C ASP A 31 1.89 10.64 2.85
N LYS A 32 1.47 11.33 3.92
CA LYS A 32 0.23 11.06 4.65
C LYS A 32 -1.01 11.12 3.76
N LYS A 33 -1.04 12.05 2.79
CA LYS A 33 -2.21 12.22 1.91
C LYS A 33 -2.44 10.99 1.02
N THR A 34 -1.36 10.36 0.56
CA THR A 34 -1.40 9.11 -0.19
C THR A 34 -1.99 7.98 0.65
N TYR A 35 -1.56 7.83 1.90
CA TYR A 35 -2.11 6.81 2.80
C TYR A 35 -3.58 7.06 3.20
N GLU A 36 -3.95 8.32 3.43
CA GLU A 36 -5.35 8.70 3.68
C GLU A 36 -6.25 8.40 2.47
N MET A 37 -5.77 8.67 1.25
CA MET A 37 -6.46 8.30 0.01
C MET A 37 -6.73 6.80 -0.07
N LEU A 38 -5.71 5.97 0.21
CA LEU A 38 -5.86 4.51 0.23
C LEU A 38 -6.82 4.04 1.33
N THR A 39 -6.78 4.68 2.51
CA THR A 39 -7.68 4.40 3.64
C THR A 39 -9.14 4.70 3.30
N ARG A 40 -9.41 5.70 2.45
CA ARG A 40 -10.77 5.97 1.94
C ARG A 40 -11.23 4.99 0.86
N GLY A 41 -10.33 4.14 0.36
CA GLY A 41 -10.60 3.19 -0.72
C GLY A 41 -10.57 3.82 -2.11
N GLU A 42 -9.91 4.96 -2.27
CA GLU A 42 -9.75 5.66 -3.56
C GLU A 42 -8.65 4.98 -4.40
N THR A 43 -8.82 3.70 -4.74
CA THR A 43 -7.79 2.88 -5.41
C THR A 43 -8.01 2.70 -6.90
N LEU A 44 -9.06 3.30 -7.47
CA LEU A 44 -9.32 3.24 -8.91
C LEU A 44 -8.17 3.89 -9.67
N GLY A 45 -7.54 3.14 -10.57
CA GLY A 45 -6.39 3.61 -11.35
C GLY A 45 -5.05 3.52 -10.61
N VAL A 46 -5.04 3.07 -9.36
CA VAL A 46 -3.81 2.77 -8.62
C VAL A 46 -3.32 1.37 -8.99
N PHE A 47 -2.08 1.28 -9.45
CA PHE A 47 -1.49 0.02 -9.92
C PHE A 47 -1.53 -1.06 -8.81
N GLN A 48 -1.88 -2.29 -9.18
CA GLN A 48 -2.07 -3.47 -8.30
C GLN A 48 -3.21 -3.38 -7.27
N LEU A 49 -3.72 -2.19 -6.92
CA LEU A 49 -4.65 -2.01 -5.80
C LEU A 49 -6.12 -1.79 -6.22
N ALA A 50 -6.43 -1.83 -7.52
CA ALA A 50 -7.74 -1.47 -8.05
C ALA A 50 -8.82 -2.58 -7.95
N SER A 51 -8.50 -3.75 -7.40
CA SER A 51 -9.50 -4.82 -7.22
C SER A 51 -10.40 -4.53 -6.02
N SER A 52 -11.70 -4.86 -6.12
CA SER A 52 -12.69 -4.57 -5.07
C SER A 52 -12.32 -5.15 -3.70
N GLY A 53 -11.76 -6.36 -3.66
CA GLY A 53 -11.32 -6.98 -2.40
C GLY A 53 -10.09 -6.29 -1.81
N ILE A 54 -9.08 -5.91 -2.61
CA ILE A 54 -7.96 -5.10 -2.12
C ILE A 54 -8.47 -3.76 -1.60
N THR A 55 -9.39 -3.10 -2.30
CA THR A 55 -9.98 -1.85 -1.85
C THR A 55 -10.65 -2.00 -0.47
N SER A 56 -11.42 -3.07 -0.25
CA SER A 56 -12.04 -3.34 1.07
C SER A 56 -10.97 -3.51 2.15
N TYR A 57 -9.99 -4.37 1.89
CA TYR A 57 -8.94 -4.64 2.87
C TYR A 57 -8.06 -3.42 3.17
N LEU A 58 -7.82 -2.51 2.22
CA LEU A 58 -7.08 -1.28 2.48
C LEU A 58 -7.86 -0.32 3.39
N LYS A 59 -9.19 -0.25 3.25
CA LYS A 59 -10.04 0.55 4.14
C LYS A 59 -10.03 0.02 5.57
N GLU A 60 -9.99 -1.31 5.71
CA GLU A 60 -9.89 -1.98 7.00
C GLU A 60 -8.47 -1.86 7.59
N LEU A 61 -7.43 -2.11 6.80
CA LEU A 61 -6.03 -2.03 7.20
C LEU A 61 -5.65 -0.63 7.68
N LYS A 62 -6.11 0.41 6.97
CA LYS A 62 -5.68 1.82 7.16
C LYS A 62 -4.15 1.94 7.06
N PRO A 63 -3.57 1.73 5.87
CA PRO A 63 -2.11 1.69 5.71
C PRO A 63 -1.48 3.01 6.15
N THR A 64 -0.28 2.92 6.72
CA THR A 64 0.46 4.07 7.28
C THR A 64 1.89 4.18 6.74
N GLU A 65 2.37 3.12 6.10
CA GLU A 65 3.73 3.01 5.56
C GLU A 65 3.74 2.11 4.31
N ILE A 66 4.83 2.16 3.55
CA ILE A 66 4.95 1.42 2.27
C ILE A 66 4.89 -0.09 2.49
N ASN A 67 5.40 -0.57 3.63
CA ASN A 67 5.42 -1.98 3.98
C ASN A 67 4.00 -2.55 4.14
N ASP A 68 3.02 -1.74 4.56
CA ASP A 68 1.61 -2.16 4.62
C ASP A 68 1.07 -2.49 3.22
N ILE A 69 1.48 -1.72 2.21
CA ILE A 69 1.09 -1.94 0.81
C ILE A 69 1.78 -3.19 0.27
N SER A 70 3.08 -3.34 0.52
CA SER A 70 3.85 -4.53 0.13
C SER A 70 3.28 -5.82 0.74
N ALA A 71 2.95 -5.80 2.03
CA ALA A 71 2.32 -6.92 2.72
C ALA A 71 0.94 -7.24 2.13
N MET A 72 0.11 -6.23 1.87
CA MET A 72 -1.21 -6.42 1.25
C MET A 72 -1.10 -7.09 -0.13
N VAL A 73 -0.19 -6.61 -0.99
CA VAL A 73 0.04 -7.21 -2.32
C VAL A 73 0.56 -8.64 -2.23
N ALA A 74 1.39 -8.95 -1.23
CA ALA A 74 1.90 -10.31 -1.00
C ALA A 74 0.79 -11.26 -0.50
N LEU A 75 -0.04 -10.80 0.44
CA LEU A 75 -1.11 -11.57 1.04
C LEU A 75 -2.32 -11.75 0.12
N TYR A 76 -2.56 -10.83 -0.82
CA TYR A 76 -3.70 -10.90 -1.74
C TYR A 76 -3.48 -11.90 -2.89
N ARG A 77 -3.24 -13.16 -2.53
CA ARG A 77 -3.10 -14.31 -3.41
C ARG A 77 -3.87 -15.51 -2.85
N PRO A 78 -4.37 -16.44 -3.71
CA PRO A 78 -5.03 -17.65 -3.24
C PRO A 78 -4.17 -18.43 -2.24
N GLY A 79 -4.73 -18.75 -1.07
CA GLY A 79 -4.00 -19.29 0.08
C GLY A 79 -3.70 -18.21 1.12
N PRO A 80 -2.70 -17.32 0.89
CA PRO A 80 -2.35 -16.27 1.85
C PRO A 80 -3.46 -15.28 2.20
N MET A 81 -4.47 -15.11 1.34
CA MET A 81 -5.62 -14.23 1.59
C MET A 81 -6.35 -14.56 2.90
N ALA A 82 -6.33 -15.82 3.33
CA ALA A 82 -6.94 -16.25 4.58
C ALA A 82 -6.31 -15.58 5.82
N PHE A 83 -5.07 -15.08 5.72
CA PHE A 83 -4.35 -14.41 6.81
C PHE A 83 -4.51 -12.89 6.82
N ILE A 84 -5.19 -12.29 5.84
CA ILE A 84 -5.39 -10.84 5.79
C ILE A 84 -6.14 -10.33 7.04
N PRO A 85 -7.23 -10.96 7.51
CA PRO A 85 -7.90 -10.54 8.74
C PRO A 85 -6.97 -10.51 9.95
N ASP A 86 -6.20 -11.58 10.16
CA ASP A 86 -5.22 -11.68 11.26
C ASP A 86 -4.13 -10.61 11.15
N TYR A 87 -3.66 -10.32 9.94
CA TYR A 87 -2.67 -9.26 9.69
C TYR A 87 -3.22 -7.89 10.08
N ILE A 88 -4.45 -7.56 9.66
CA ILE A 88 -5.11 -6.30 9.99
C ILE A 88 -5.32 -6.18 11.50
N GLU A 89 -5.80 -7.25 12.15
CA GLU A 89 -6.02 -7.26 13.60
C GLU A 89 -4.72 -7.00 14.37
N ARG A 90 -3.63 -7.65 13.97
CA ARG A 90 -2.31 -7.47 14.57
C ARG A 90 -1.69 -6.10 14.28
N LYS A 91 -1.98 -5.50 13.12
CA LYS A 91 -1.55 -4.12 12.81
C LYS A 91 -2.21 -3.12 13.76
N HIS A 92 -3.48 -3.33 14.11
CA HIS A 92 -4.19 -2.45 15.05
C HIS A 92 -3.92 -2.80 16.51
N ASN A 93 -3.52 -4.05 16.81
CA ASN A 93 -3.19 -4.51 18.14
C ASN A 93 -1.95 -5.40 18.14
N SER A 94 -0.78 -4.78 18.38
CA SER A 94 0.50 -5.47 18.42
C SER A 94 0.63 -6.52 19.54
N SER A 95 -0.21 -6.48 20.59
CA SER A 95 -0.19 -7.48 21.66
C SER A 95 -0.63 -8.89 21.21
N LEU A 96 -1.29 -8.99 20.05
CA LEU A 96 -1.71 -10.26 19.46
C LEU A 96 -0.58 -10.97 18.69
N VAL A 97 0.54 -10.28 18.45
CA VAL A 97 1.70 -10.86 17.78
C VAL A 97 2.38 -11.85 18.74
N LYS A 98 2.37 -13.13 18.35
CA LYS A 98 2.99 -14.21 19.11
C LYS A 98 4.14 -14.80 18.31
N TYR A 99 5.26 -15.00 18.99
CA TYR A 99 6.45 -15.60 18.42
C TYR A 99 6.63 -16.99 19.01
N ILE A 100 6.95 -17.96 18.15
CA ILE A 100 7.26 -19.34 18.58
C ILE A 100 8.64 -19.37 19.26
N ASP A 101 9.55 -18.51 18.79
CA ASP A 101 10.92 -18.39 19.26
C ASP A 101 11.34 -16.91 19.24
N GLU A 102 12.11 -16.48 20.23
CA GLU A 102 12.59 -15.09 20.36
C GLU A 102 13.36 -14.60 19.12
N ARG A 103 14.09 -15.48 18.44
CA ARG A 103 14.86 -15.16 17.22
C ARG A 103 13.96 -14.70 16.06
N MET A 104 12.66 -15.00 16.12
CA MET A 104 11.72 -14.60 15.08
C MET A 104 11.35 -13.12 15.14
N LYS A 105 11.53 -12.45 16.30
CA LYS A 105 11.18 -11.04 16.50
C LYS A 105 11.95 -10.08 15.58
N GLU A 106 13.17 -10.47 15.19
CA GLU A 106 13.99 -9.63 14.30
C GLU A 106 13.55 -9.73 12.84
N VAL A 107 12.79 -10.76 12.48
CA VAL A 107 12.42 -11.08 11.09
C VAL A 107 10.92 -10.84 10.81
N LEU A 108 10.05 -10.97 11.82
CA LEU A 108 8.58 -10.95 11.72
C LEU A 108 7.94 -9.85 12.57
#